data_AF-A0A9P5XHD6-F1
#
_entry.id   AF-A0A9P5XHD6-F1
#
_cell.length_a   1.000
_cell.length_b   1.000
_cell.length_c   1.000
_cell.angle_alpha   90.00
_cell.angle_beta   90.00
_cell.angle_gamma   90.00
#
_symmetry.space_group_name_H-M   'P 1'
#
loop_
_entity.id
_entity.type
_entity.pdbx_description
1 polymer ?
#
loop_
_entity_poly.entity_id
_entity_poly.type
_entity_poly.pdbx_seq_one_letter_code
_entity_poly.pdbx_strand_id
1 'polypeptide(L)'
;MPGSPPEDELTSAIVQLKKENPELGISKIHALLMNQYPDWTVSEKRTRKILQTQGLIVSAPGQALSILVYPSSRVVQGLNVQKWTSKVGVKWFDKRKGKGLIAMQEIKEGEVIWKEDPFIVAPEWEIFDLQIRSAACAFCTTPLGDSSLVVTCSASAPGSVCPARFCNRLCLARSAQVHPLLCPTKNPASVPLIKFVRESRWMALHALAHCTSRLLLANQADEKAFSEDWDVVWSLAELGMEERHKYSFNLSGQSEPDRESWKKAHQLFIQAFKEPKTTPDAKKLMKILKKPLRENIETDIFDYNTGFLRGLGRMSLNLEAHGGLYTLHSHLNHSCIPNCSVRHLDQHTALARITVIAKRDIHAGEELFVTYVNPEASYHARQSELQGWGFGTCNCPRCLEEVKMSKDKGADEGLTDLASELKAGLGVM
;
A
#
# COMPACT_ATOMS: atom_id res chain seq x y z
N MET A 1 -15.53 -62.54 -0.14
CA MET A 1 -16.26 -61.40 0.47
C MET A 1 -15.41 -60.17 0.20
N PRO A 2 -15.91 -59.16 -0.53
CA PRO A 2 -15.12 -57.98 -0.78
C PRO A 2 -14.77 -57.29 0.54
N GLY A 3 -13.50 -56.93 0.71
CA GLY A 3 -12.92 -56.47 1.97
C GLY A 3 -12.25 -55.11 1.83
N SER A 4 -12.13 -54.37 2.93
CA SER A 4 -11.35 -53.12 2.93
C SER A 4 -9.86 -53.46 2.92
N PRO A 5 -9.07 -52.99 1.94
CA PRO A 5 -7.62 -53.25 1.93
C PRO A 5 -6.88 -52.52 3.06
N PRO A 6 -5.67 -52.99 3.42
CA PRO A 6 -4.72 -52.26 4.26
C PRO A 6 -4.39 -50.88 3.66
N GLU A 7 -4.12 -49.90 4.51
CA GLU A 7 -3.95 -48.51 4.08
C GLU A 7 -2.70 -48.30 3.21
N ASP A 8 -1.64 -49.06 3.46
CA ASP A 8 -0.36 -48.98 2.73
C ASP A 8 -0.47 -49.53 1.31
N GLU A 9 -1.19 -50.65 1.15
CA GLU A 9 -1.48 -51.26 -0.16
C GLU A 9 -2.42 -50.39 -0.98
N LEU A 10 -3.46 -49.85 -0.34
CA LEU A 10 -4.41 -48.94 -0.98
C LEU A 10 -3.71 -47.64 -1.46
N THR A 11 -2.82 -47.10 -0.63
CA THR A 11 -2.06 -45.89 -0.96
C THR A 11 -1.14 -46.13 -2.15
N SER A 12 -0.41 -47.25 -2.14
CA SER A 12 0.50 -47.63 -3.23
C SER A 12 -0.24 -47.80 -4.56
N ALA A 13 -1.39 -48.50 -4.55
CA ALA A 13 -2.22 -48.71 -5.74
C ALA A 13 -2.78 -47.41 -6.32
N ILE A 14 -3.28 -46.50 -5.46
CA ILE A 14 -3.81 -45.20 -5.89
C ILE A 14 -2.71 -44.30 -6.47
N VAL A 15 -1.53 -44.27 -5.84
CA VAL A 15 -0.37 -43.49 -6.33
C VAL A 15 0.09 -44.02 -7.69
N GLN A 16 0.15 -45.34 -7.87
CA GLN A 16 0.54 -45.95 -9.13
C GLN A 16 -0.47 -45.66 -10.25
N LEU A 17 -1.77 -45.86 -10.01
CA LEU A 17 -2.83 -45.54 -10.96
C LEU A 17 -2.79 -44.07 -11.40
N LYS A 18 -2.47 -43.18 -10.46
CA LYS A 18 -2.38 -41.74 -10.71
C LYS A 18 -1.10 -41.36 -11.48
N LYS A 19 0.01 -42.07 -11.27
CA LYS A 19 1.25 -41.92 -12.02
C LYS A 19 1.11 -42.39 -13.47
N GLU A 20 0.37 -43.47 -13.69
CA GLU A 20 0.06 -44.00 -15.03
C GLU A 20 -0.99 -43.16 -15.77
N ASN A 21 -1.81 -42.40 -15.02
CA ASN A 21 -2.86 -41.53 -15.58
C ASN A 21 -2.83 -40.11 -14.96
N PRO A 22 -1.79 -39.30 -15.29
CA PRO A 22 -1.55 -38.01 -14.65
C PRO A 22 -2.71 -37.03 -14.79
N GLU A 23 -3.50 -37.13 -15.86
CA GLU A 23 -4.56 -36.17 -16.20
C GLU A 23 -5.92 -36.46 -15.52
N LEU A 24 -6.12 -37.68 -15.01
CA LEU A 24 -7.44 -38.12 -14.56
C LEU A 24 -7.82 -37.58 -13.17
N GLY A 25 -9.05 -37.08 -13.05
CA GLY A 25 -9.63 -36.63 -11.78
C GLY A 25 -9.94 -37.78 -10.81
N ILE A 26 -10.22 -37.43 -9.55
CA ILE A 26 -10.43 -38.36 -8.43
C ILE A 26 -11.46 -39.46 -8.75
N SER A 27 -12.61 -39.09 -9.33
CA SER A 27 -13.69 -40.05 -9.60
C SER A 27 -13.31 -41.06 -10.69
N LYS A 28 -12.50 -40.67 -11.67
CA LYS A 28 -12.00 -41.57 -12.73
C LYS A 28 -10.91 -42.51 -12.21
N ILE A 29 -10.00 -42.00 -11.37
CA ILE A 29 -9.01 -42.84 -10.68
C ILE A 29 -9.69 -43.84 -9.74
N HIS A 30 -10.75 -43.42 -9.03
CA HIS A 30 -11.53 -44.31 -8.19
C HIS A 30 -12.22 -45.42 -8.98
N ALA A 31 -12.82 -45.09 -10.14
CA ALA A 31 -13.42 -46.08 -11.02
C ALA A 31 -12.38 -47.09 -11.55
N LEU A 32 -11.18 -46.63 -11.93
CA LEU A 32 -10.08 -47.52 -12.35
C LEU A 32 -9.61 -48.43 -11.21
N LEU A 33 -9.53 -47.91 -9.99
CA LEU A 33 -9.19 -48.69 -8.80
C LEU A 33 -10.21 -49.81 -8.54
N MET A 34 -11.51 -49.51 -8.60
CA MET A 34 -12.57 -50.51 -8.40
C MET A 34 -12.63 -51.53 -9.55
N ASN A 35 -12.22 -51.14 -10.76
CA ASN A 35 -12.13 -52.06 -11.89
C ASN A 35 -10.90 -52.99 -11.80
N GLN A 36 -9.76 -52.47 -11.34
CA GLN A 36 -8.51 -53.25 -11.21
C GLN A 36 -8.51 -54.16 -9.98
N TYR A 37 -9.25 -53.78 -8.92
CA TYR A 37 -9.36 -54.54 -7.67
C TYR A 37 -10.84 -54.76 -7.30
N PRO A 38 -11.54 -55.68 -7.99
CA PRO A 38 -12.99 -55.89 -7.81
C PRO A 38 -13.36 -56.47 -6.43
N ASP A 39 -12.40 -57.10 -5.74
CA ASP A 39 -12.59 -57.65 -4.39
C ASP A 39 -12.40 -56.59 -3.28
N TRP A 40 -12.07 -55.34 -3.62
CA TRP A 40 -11.85 -54.28 -2.64
C TRP A 40 -13.12 -53.45 -2.41
N THR A 41 -13.40 -53.14 -1.14
CA THR A 41 -14.43 -52.16 -0.77
C THR A 41 -13.77 -50.86 -0.32
N VAL A 42 -13.75 -49.87 -1.21
CA VAL A 42 -13.17 -48.55 -0.95
C VAL A 42 -14.18 -47.48 -1.36
N SER A 43 -14.34 -46.43 -0.55
CA SER A 43 -15.17 -45.29 -0.92
C SER A 43 -14.37 -44.25 -1.71
N GLU A 44 -15.03 -43.54 -2.63
CA GLU A 44 -14.41 -42.43 -3.37
C GLU A 44 -13.84 -41.36 -2.42
N LYS A 45 -14.48 -41.15 -1.27
CA LYS A 45 -13.99 -40.24 -0.22
C LYS A 45 -12.63 -40.68 0.34
N ARG A 46 -12.39 -41.98 0.49
CA ARG A 46 -11.10 -42.53 0.95
C ARG A 46 -10.04 -42.40 -0.13
N THR A 47 -10.38 -42.66 -1.40
CA THR A 47 -9.49 -42.41 -2.55
C THR A 47 -9.10 -40.93 -2.65
N ARG A 48 -10.07 -40.02 -2.45
CA ARG A 48 -9.85 -38.56 -2.41
C ARG A 48 -8.87 -38.16 -1.32
N LYS A 49 -9.05 -38.67 -0.09
CA LYS A 49 -8.18 -38.35 1.05
C LYS A 49 -6.74 -38.77 0.78
N ILE A 50 -6.52 -39.95 0.19
CA ILE A 50 -5.17 -40.43 -0.16
C ILE A 50 -4.53 -39.56 -1.25
N LEU A 51 -5.25 -39.26 -2.33
CA LEU A 51 -4.75 -38.36 -3.39
C LEU A 51 -4.43 -36.95 -2.87
N GLN A 52 -5.23 -36.44 -1.92
CA GLN A 52 -4.99 -35.17 -1.23
C GLN A 52 -3.72 -35.21 -0.38
N THR A 53 -3.58 -36.22 0.47
CA THR A 53 -2.41 -36.39 1.35
C THR A 53 -1.11 -36.54 0.54
N GLN A 54 -1.17 -37.20 -0.62
CA GLN A 54 -0.02 -37.40 -1.51
C GLN A 54 0.21 -36.24 -2.50
N GLY A 55 -0.65 -35.21 -2.50
CA GLY A 55 -0.51 -34.05 -3.39
C GLY A 55 -0.78 -34.32 -4.87
N LEU A 56 -1.49 -35.40 -5.19
CA LEU A 56 -1.69 -35.90 -6.56
C LEU A 56 -3.06 -35.55 -7.16
N ILE A 57 -3.59 -34.36 -6.88
CA ILE A 57 -4.86 -33.90 -7.46
C ILE A 57 -4.59 -32.99 -8.66
N VAL A 58 -5.17 -33.35 -9.80
CA VAL A 58 -5.30 -32.43 -10.93
C VAL A 58 -6.44 -31.48 -10.61
N SER A 59 -6.12 -30.20 -10.44
CA SER A 59 -7.12 -29.15 -10.32
C SER A 59 -7.82 -28.98 -11.66
N ALA A 60 -9.15 -28.87 -11.66
CA ALA A 60 -9.89 -28.49 -12.86
C ALA A 60 -9.33 -27.15 -13.39
N PRO A 61 -9.21 -26.96 -14.71
CA PRO A 61 -8.88 -25.65 -15.25
C PRO A 61 -10.04 -24.72 -14.88
N GLY A 62 -9.82 -23.82 -13.91
CA GLY A 62 -10.81 -22.82 -13.50
C GLY A 62 -11.04 -22.64 -12.00
N GLN A 63 -10.50 -23.47 -11.11
CA GLN A 63 -10.48 -23.16 -9.67
C GLN A 63 -9.05 -22.90 -9.20
N ALA A 64 -8.57 -21.68 -9.46
CA ALA A 64 -7.44 -21.16 -8.72
C ALA A 64 -7.82 -21.18 -7.23
N LEU A 65 -7.12 -21.98 -6.42
CA LEU A 65 -7.07 -21.74 -4.98
C LEU A 65 -6.72 -20.26 -4.81
N SER A 66 -7.66 -19.45 -4.33
CA SER A 66 -7.44 -18.03 -4.10
C SER A 66 -6.40 -17.91 -2.98
N ILE A 67 -5.12 -17.91 -3.34
CA ILE A 67 -4.07 -17.48 -2.42
C ILE A 67 -4.41 -16.02 -2.12
N LEU A 68 -5.01 -15.78 -0.96
CA LEU A 68 -5.25 -14.44 -0.43
C LEU A 68 -3.88 -13.80 -0.21
N VAL A 69 -3.51 -12.88 -1.08
CA VAL A 69 -2.28 -12.08 -0.94
C VAL A 69 -2.65 -10.82 -0.17
N TYR A 70 -2.10 -10.69 1.04
CA TYR A 70 -2.25 -9.51 1.88
C TYR A 70 -1.05 -8.56 1.70
N PRO A 71 -1.22 -7.24 1.88
CA PRO A 71 -0.10 -6.32 1.94
C PRO A 71 0.92 -6.77 2.98
N SER A 72 2.17 -6.85 2.56
CA SER A 72 3.29 -7.08 3.49
C SER A 72 3.64 -5.77 4.20
N SER A 73 4.00 -5.84 5.47
CA SER A 73 4.56 -4.72 6.24
C SER A 73 5.58 -5.27 7.23
N ARG A 74 6.41 -4.40 7.83
CA ARG A 74 7.43 -4.83 8.81
C ARG A 74 7.43 -3.89 10.01
N VAL A 75 7.73 -4.42 11.18
CA VAL A 75 8.02 -3.60 12.35
C VAL A 75 9.45 -3.08 12.24
N VAL A 76 9.64 -1.76 12.31
CA VAL A 76 10.98 -1.17 12.40
C VAL A 76 11.54 -1.48 13.79
N GLN A 77 12.59 -2.30 13.84
CA GLN A 77 13.26 -2.60 15.10
C GLN A 77 13.93 -1.33 15.62
N GLY A 78 13.63 -0.94 16.87
CA GLY A 78 14.20 0.26 17.47
C GLY A 78 13.56 1.58 17.04
N LEU A 79 12.38 1.57 16.39
CA LEU A 79 11.63 2.80 16.15
C LEU A 79 11.38 3.54 17.47
N ASN A 80 11.93 4.75 17.60
CA ASN A 80 11.74 5.56 18.80
C ASN A 80 10.36 6.24 18.78
N VAL A 81 9.32 5.49 19.15
CA VAL A 81 7.94 5.99 19.26
C VAL A 81 7.85 7.17 20.23
N GLN A 82 8.76 7.25 21.20
CA GLN A 82 8.70 8.24 22.28
C GLN A 82 9.01 9.65 21.79
N LYS A 83 9.56 9.77 20.57
CA LYS A 83 9.67 11.05 19.85
C LYS A 83 8.31 11.72 19.62
N TRP A 84 7.24 10.94 19.48
CA TRP A 84 5.89 11.44 19.24
C TRP A 84 5.00 11.33 20.47
N THR A 85 5.04 10.20 21.18
CA THR A 85 4.21 9.95 22.35
C THR A 85 4.70 8.75 23.16
N SER A 86 4.47 8.76 24.47
CA SER A 86 4.66 7.59 25.33
C SER A 86 3.40 6.69 25.40
N LYS A 87 2.28 7.14 24.82
CA LYS A 87 0.96 6.52 25.00
C LYS A 87 0.73 5.27 24.15
N VAL A 88 1.55 5.03 23.14
CA VAL A 88 1.35 3.95 22.17
C VAL A 88 2.60 3.11 21.98
N GLY A 89 2.41 1.86 21.56
CA GLY A 89 3.48 0.93 21.23
C GLY A 89 3.18 0.21 19.91
N VAL A 90 4.23 -0.18 19.19
CA VAL A 90 4.09 -0.94 17.93
C VAL A 90 3.96 -2.43 18.26
N LYS A 91 3.01 -3.10 17.60
CA LYS A 91 2.77 -4.54 17.73
C LYS A 91 2.62 -5.19 16.36
N TRP A 92 3.23 -6.36 16.17
CA TRP A 92 2.88 -7.24 15.05
C TRP A 92 1.68 -8.10 15.43
N PHE A 93 0.66 -8.16 14.57
CA PHE A 93 -0.54 -8.96 14.79
C PHE A 93 -0.45 -10.30 14.06
N ASP A 94 -0.54 -10.28 12.74
CA ASP A 94 -0.50 -11.47 11.90
C ASP A 94 -0.22 -11.08 10.43
N LYS A 95 -0.19 -12.05 9.52
CA LYS A 95 0.06 -11.80 8.09
C LYS A 95 -1.03 -10.99 7.37
N ARG A 96 -2.26 -10.98 7.91
CA ARG A 96 -3.41 -10.31 7.29
C ARG A 96 -3.51 -8.85 7.73
N LYS A 97 -3.34 -8.59 9.02
CA LYS A 97 -3.39 -7.26 9.62
C LYS A 97 -2.03 -6.56 9.58
N GLY A 98 -0.93 -7.31 9.64
CA GLY A 98 0.42 -6.77 9.67
C GLY A 98 0.77 -6.13 11.01
N LYS A 99 1.48 -5.00 10.94
CA LYS A 99 1.82 -4.17 12.10
C LYS A 99 0.63 -3.29 12.52
N GLY A 100 0.59 -2.92 13.79
CA GLY A 100 -0.44 -2.06 14.38
C GLY A 100 0.10 -1.24 15.55
N LEU A 101 -0.72 -0.32 16.06
CA LEU A 101 -0.45 0.40 17.30
C LEU A 101 -1.39 -0.07 18.42
N ILE A 102 -0.85 -0.24 19.63
CA ILE A 102 -1.62 -0.49 20.84
C ILE A 102 -1.43 0.64 21.85
N ALA A 103 -2.45 0.91 22.66
CA ALA A 103 -2.34 1.82 23.78
C ALA A 103 -1.47 1.19 24.89
N MET A 104 -0.50 1.94 25.41
CA MET A 104 0.39 1.51 26.50
C MET A 104 -0.15 1.92 27.88
N GLN A 105 -1.14 2.81 27.88
CA GLN A 105 -1.80 3.37 29.05
C GLN A 105 -3.24 3.72 28.66
N GLU A 106 -4.05 4.12 29.64
CA GLU A 106 -5.37 4.70 29.38
C GLU A 106 -5.25 6.03 28.64
N ILE A 107 -6.13 6.25 27.67
CA ILE A 107 -6.24 7.47 26.87
C ILE A 107 -7.70 7.89 26.89
N LYS A 108 -7.98 9.14 27.28
CA LYS A 108 -9.35 9.65 27.41
C LYS A 108 -9.92 10.17 26.10
N GLU A 109 -11.23 10.13 25.96
CA GLU A 109 -11.93 10.76 24.84
C GLU A 109 -11.50 12.23 24.66
N GLY A 110 -11.28 12.64 23.41
CA GLY A 110 -10.85 14.00 23.06
C GLY A 110 -9.36 14.27 23.30
N GLU A 111 -8.62 13.35 23.91
CA GLU A 111 -7.21 13.52 24.21
C GLU A 111 -6.35 13.43 22.93
N VAL A 112 -5.42 14.38 22.78
CA VAL A 112 -4.38 14.29 21.75
C VAL A 112 -3.41 13.17 22.09
N ILE A 113 -3.37 12.15 21.24
CA ILE A 113 -2.49 10.99 21.41
C ILE A 113 -1.08 11.37 20.97
N TRP A 114 -0.93 11.94 19.77
CA TRP A 114 0.32 12.53 19.28
C TRP A 114 0.09 13.55 18.15
N LYS A 115 1.13 14.30 17.82
CA LYS A 115 1.25 15.11 16.59
C LYS A 115 2.43 14.62 15.78
N GLU A 116 2.31 14.63 14.46
CA GLU A 116 3.36 14.12 13.58
C GLU A 116 3.57 15.01 12.37
N ASP A 117 4.83 15.40 12.15
CA ASP A 117 5.27 16.01 10.90
C ASP A 117 5.42 14.93 9.82
N PRO A 118 5.07 15.22 8.56
CA PRO A 118 5.16 14.25 7.48
C PRO A 118 6.62 13.84 7.21
N PHE A 119 6.82 12.55 6.95
CA PHE A 119 8.05 12.00 6.42
C PHE A 119 8.34 12.60 5.03
N ILE A 120 7.38 12.56 4.13
CA ILE A 120 7.39 13.39 2.92
C ILE A 120 6.01 14.00 2.69
N VAL A 121 5.97 15.07 1.91
CA VAL A 121 4.73 15.61 1.38
C VAL A 121 4.83 15.60 -0.14
N ALA A 122 3.94 14.84 -0.78
CA ALA A 122 3.67 14.91 -2.21
C ALA A 122 2.35 15.68 -2.36
N PRO A 123 2.39 17.00 -2.55
CA PRO A 123 1.20 17.84 -2.41
C PRO A 123 0.10 17.44 -3.39
N GLU A 124 -1.15 17.56 -2.93
CA GLU A 124 -2.32 17.51 -3.80
C GLU A 124 -2.23 18.54 -4.94
N TRP A 125 -2.97 18.29 -6.01
CA TRP A 125 -2.80 19.03 -7.27
C TRP A 125 -3.04 20.54 -7.17
N GLU A 126 -3.97 20.98 -6.32
CA GLU A 126 -4.21 22.42 -6.12
C GLU A 126 -3.03 23.09 -5.43
N ILE A 127 -2.47 22.46 -4.39
CA ILE A 127 -1.28 22.92 -3.68
C ILE A 127 -0.04 22.82 -4.60
N PHE A 128 0.08 21.76 -5.37
CA PHE A 128 1.14 21.60 -6.36
C PHE A 128 1.13 22.78 -7.35
N ASP A 129 -0.05 23.13 -7.89
CA ASP A 129 -0.19 24.24 -8.83
C ASP A 129 0.13 25.60 -8.17
N LEU A 130 -0.14 25.76 -6.87
CA LEU A 130 0.32 26.93 -6.10
C LEU A 130 1.85 26.93 -5.94
N GLN A 131 2.48 25.79 -5.66
CA GLN A 131 3.94 25.69 -5.54
C GLN A 131 4.64 25.99 -6.87
N ILE A 132 4.13 25.48 -7.99
CA ILE A 132 4.67 25.78 -9.33
C ILE A 132 4.57 27.28 -9.65
N ARG A 133 3.51 27.95 -9.19
CA ARG A 133 3.34 29.40 -9.30
C ARG A 133 4.06 30.20 -8.19
N SER A 134 4.89 29.56 -7.38
CA SER A 134 5.62 30.21 -6.28
C SER A 134 4.70 30.86 -5.22
N ALA A 135 3.48 30.35 -5.07
CA ALA A 135 2.42 30.85 -4.19
C ALA A 135 2.16 29.94 -2.96
N ALA A 136 2.83 28.79 -2.87
CA ALA A 136 2.82 27.94 -1.67
C ALA A 136 4.23 27.48 -1.32
N CYS A 137 4.45 27.19 -0.05
CA CYS A 137 5.73 26.67 0.42
C CYS A 137 6.00 25.29 -0.20
N ALA A 138 7.15 25.14 -0.86
CA ALA A 138 7.61 23.90 -1.48
C ALA A 138 7.99 22.79 -0.46
N PHE A 139 7.95 23.08 0.84
CA PHE A 139 8.18 22.10 1.91
C PHE A 139 6.92 21.79 2.71
N CYS A 140 6.33 22.81 3.36
CA CYS A 140 5.23 22.61 4.30
C CYS A 140 3.84 22.91 3.71
N THR A 141 3.75 23.07 2.39
CA THR A 141 2.51 23.30 1.61
C THR A 141 1.67 24.54 1.97
N THR A 142 2.10 25.30 2.97
CA THR A 142 1.39 26.50 3.43
C THR A 142 1.38 27.56 2.32
N PRO A 143 0.20 28.10 1.94
CA PRO A 143 0.11 29.23 1.02
C PRO A 143 0.96 30.40 1.51
N LEU A 144 1.69 31.03 0.60
CA LEU A 144 2.60 32.12 0.90
C LEU A 144 1.88 33.44 0.72
N GLY A 145 1.87 34.25 1.79
CA GLY A 145 1.49 35.67 1.71
C GLY A 145 2.71 36.59 1.55
N ASP A 146 2.46 37.88 1.70
CA ASP A 146 3.49 38.91 1.67
C ASP A 146 4.22 38.98 3.02
N SER A 147 5.17 38.07 3.21
CA SER A 147 6.05 38.05 4.39
C SER A 147 7.51 38.18 3.97
N SER A 148 8.26 39.04 4.68
CA SER A 148 9.70 39.22 4.50
C SER A 148 10.52 37.98 4.89
N LEU A 149 9.92 37.02 5.58
CA LEU A 149 10.56 35.75 5.93
C LEU A 149 10.61 34.77 4.76
N VAL A 150 9.80 34.97 3.73
CA VAL A 150 9.73 34.05 2.59
C VAL A 150 11.05 34.06 1.83
N VAL A 151 11.65 32.88 1.67
CA VAL A 151 12.92 32.70 0.96
C VAL A 151 12.74 31.85 -0.30
N THR A 152 13.54 32.09 -1.32
CA THR A 152 13.56 31.32 -2.57
C THR A 152 14.62 30.22 -2.54
N CYS A 153 14.50 29.24 -3.44
CA CYS A 153 15.56 28.27 -3.66
C CYS A 153 16.89 28.96 -4.05
N SER A 154 17.98 28.58 -3.38
CA SER A 154 19.31 29.14 -3.63
C SER A 154 19.91 28.76 -4.99
N ALA A 155 19.30 27.80 -5.70
CA ALA A 155 19.72 27.43 -7.05
C ALA A 155 19.12 28.33 -8.13
N SER A 156 18.07 29.11 -7.80
CA SER A 156 17.46 30.04 -8.75
C SER A 156 18.46 31.14 -9.10
N ALA A 157 18.75 31.29 -10.39
CA ALA A 157 19.63 32.32 -10.95
C ALA A 157 18.96 32.97 -12.18
N PRO A 158 19.39 34.16 -12.62
CA PRO A 158 18.91 34.74 -13.87
C PRO A 158 19.07 33.74 -15.02
N GLY A 159 17.97 33.41 -15.72
CA GLY A 159 17.95 32.43 -16.80
C GLY A 159 17.78 30.95 -16.40
N SER A 160 17.78 30.61 -15.10
CA SER A 160 17.43 29.27 -14.61
C SER A 160 16.70 29.35 -13.28
N VAL A 161 15.37 29.40 -13.36
CA VAL A 161 14.50 29.68 -12.20
C VAL A 161 13.88 28.39 -11.67
N CYS A 162 14.08 28.14 -10.38
CA CYS A 162 13.31 27.17 -9.63
C CYS A 162 12.11 27.86 -8.96
N PRO A 163 10.87 27.35 -9.10
CA PRO A 163 9.67 27.96 -8.50
C PRO A 163 9.57 27.76 -6.99
N ALA A 164 10.47 26.96 -6.38
CA ALA A 164 10.38 26.66 -4.97
C ALA A 164 10.64 27.90 -4.10
N ARG A 165 9.63 28.25 -3.30
CA ARG A 165 9.69 29.22 -2.21
C ARG A 165 9.38 28.53 -0.87
N PHE A 166 9.85 29.12 0.22
CA PHE A 166 9.73 28.56 1.55
C PHE A 166 9.27 29.62 2.54
N CYS A 167 8.41 29.26 3.49
CA CYS A 167 7.90 30.21 4.50
C CYS A 167 9.00 30.97 5.23
N ASN A 168 10.13 30.29 5.48
CA ASN A 168 11.29 30.80 6.18
C ASN A 168 12.52 29.90 5.93
N ARG A 169 13.66 30.29 6.50
CA ARG A 169 14.92 29.53 6.42
C ARG A 169 14.84 28.12 7.01
N LEU A 170 13.95 27.88 7.99
CA LEU A 170 13.75 26.53 8.53
C LEU A 170 13.09 25.60 7.51
N CYS A 171 12.06 26.06 6.80
CA CYS A 171 11.45 25.30 5.71
C CYS A 171 12.45 25.06 4.57
N LEU A 172 13.26 26.05 4.21
CA LEU A 172 14.33 25.87 3.22
C LEU A 172 15.34 24.79 3.66
N ALA A 173 15.82 24.86 4.90
CA ALA A 173 16.77 23.88 5.44
C ALA A 173 16.17 22.47 5.47
N ARG A 174 14.93 22.32 5.95
CA ARG A 174 14.25 21.01 5.99
C ARG A 174 13.93 20.47 4.60
N SER A 175 13.70 21.34 3.61
CA SER A 175 13.49 20.91 2.22
C SER A 175 14.72 20.25 1.60
N ALA A 176 15.92 20.44 2.17
CA ALA A 176 17.16 19.86 1.65
C ALA A 176 17.12 18.33 1.61
N GLN A 177 16.23 17.69 2.38
CA GLN A 177 16.03 16.25 2.36
C GLN A 177 15.28 15.74 1.11
N VAL A 178 14.68 16.60 0.27
CA VAL A 178 13.97 16.18 -0.95
C VAL A 178 14.26 17.13 -2.12
N HIS A 179 14.15 18.43 -1.89
CA HIS A 179 14.15 19.42 -2.95
C HIS A 179 15.33 19.34 -3.94
N PRO A 180 16.60 19.07 -3.54
CA PRO A 180 17.73 19.10 -4.47
C PRO A 180 17.59 18.20 -5.70
N LEU A 181 17.04 16.99 -5.58
CA LEU A 181 16.87 16.06 -6.71
C LEU A 181 15.59 16.34 -7.52
N LEU A 182 14.63 17.07 -6.97
CA LEU A 182 13.41 17.49 -7.67
C LEU A 182 13.47 18.95 -8.16
N CYS A 183 14.58 19.64 -7.89
CA CYS A 183 14.77 21.02 -8.28
C CYS A 183 15.08 21.08 -9.79
N PRO A 184 14.28 21.78 -10.62
CA PRO A 184 14.51 21.86 -12.07
C PRO A 184 15.87 22.48 -12.44
N THR A 185 16.43 23.32 -11.57
CA THR A 185 17.74 23.95 -11.80
C THR A 185 18.89 23.01 -11.45
N LYS A 186 18.81 22.32 -10.30
CA LYS A 186 19.86 21.41 -9.81
C LYS A 186 19.83 20.04 -10.48
N ASN A 187 18.64 19.49 -10.75
CA ASN A 187 18.43 18.24 -11.45
C ASN A 187 17.36 18.40 -12.56
N PRO A 188 17.71 18.96 -13.73
CA PRO A 188 16.78 19.12 -14.84
C PRO A 188 16.23 17.79 -15.36
N ALA A 189 16.93 16.68 -15.14
CA ALA A 189 16.48 15.34 -15.54
C ALA A 189 15.19 14.90 -14.84
N SER A 190 14.85 15.49 -13.69
CA SER A 190 13.59 15.25 -12.97
C SER A 190 12.36 15.92 -13.60
N VAL A 191 12.55 16.96 -14.43
CA VAL A 191 11.45 17.77 -14.97
C VAL A 191 10.47 16.95 -15.81
N PRO A 192 10.91 16.07 -16.73
CA PRO A 192 9.99 15.22 -17.48
C PRO A 192 9.16 14.28 -16.60
N LEU A 193 9.73 13.73 -15.53
CA LEU A 193 8.99 12.90 -14.56
C LEU A 193 7.92 13.72 -13.85
N ILE A 194 8.28 14.89 -13.29
CA ILE A 194 7.33 15.73 -12.54
C ILE A 194 6.21 16.26 -13.45
N LYS A 195 6.53 16.59 -14.70
CA LYS A 195 5.54 16.94 -15.71
C LYS A 195 4.56 15.77 -15.95
N PHE A 196 5.08 14.57 -16.17
CA PHE A 196 4.25 13.37 -16.38
C PHE A 196 3.37 13.06 -15.16
N VAL A 197 3.92 13.17 -13.93
CA VAL A 197 3.17 13.04 -12.67
C VAL A 197 1.98 13.99 -12.64
N ARG A 198 2.18 15.27 -13.00
CA ARG A 198 1.11 16.27 -12.97
C ARG A 198 0.06 16.06 -14.06
N GLU A 199 0.49 15.72 -15.28
CA GLU A 199 -0.40 15.47 -16.42
C GLU A 199 -1.27 14.22 -16.22
N SER A 200 -0.69 13.16 -15.67
CA SER A 200 -1.40 11.92 -15.31
C SER A 200 -2.15 12.00 -13.98
N ARG A 201 -1.95 13.06 -13.20
CA ARG A 201 -2.50 13.24 -11.84
C ARG A 201 -2.25 12.02 -10.95
N TRP A 202 -1.05 11.46 -11.00
CA TRP A 202 -0.71 10.21 -10.31
C TRP A 202 0.03 10.45 -8.99
N MET A 203 -0.73 10.49 -7.88
CA MET A 203 -0.19 10.80 -6.54
C MET A 203 0.83 9.77 -6.05
N ALA A 204 0.63 8.48 -6.31
CA ALA A 204 1.57 7.45 -5.89
C ALA A 204 2.95 7.62 -6.55
N LEU A 205 3.00 7.99 -7.84
CA LEU A 205 4.26 8.30 -8.53
C LEU A 205 4.90 9.58 -7.99
N HIS A 206 4.10 10.60 -7.64
CA HIS A 206 4.56 11.83 -7.01
C HIS A 206 5.25 11.54 -5.65
N ALA A 207 4.58 10.77 -4.78
CA ALA A 207 5.12 10.36 -3.50
C ALA A 207 6.36 9.47 -3.64
N LEU A 208 6.38 8.57 -4.63
CA LEU A 208 7.54 7.74 -4.90
C LEU A 208 8.75 8.59 -5.28
N ALA A 209 8.58 9.59 -6.14
CA ALA A 209 9.65 10.53 -6.50
C ALA A 209 10.19 11.29 -5.27
N HIS A 210 9.31 11.73 -4.36
CA HIS A 210 9.70 12.39 -3.12
C HIS A 210 10.44 11.46 -2.15
N CYS A 211 9.93 10.24 -1.94
CA CYS A 211 10.56 9.21 -1.12
C CYS A 211 11.93 8.81 -1.64
N THR A 212 12.05 8.53 -2.94
CA THR A 212 13.33 8.17 -3.57
C THR A 212 14.32 9.32 -3.47
N SER A 213 13.88 10.56 -3.70
CA SER A 213 14.73 11.71 -3.47
C SER A 213 15.27 11.76 -2.04
N ARG A 214 14.42 11.48 -1.05
CA ARG A 214 14.81 11.47 0.36
C ARG A 214 15.85 10.40 0.67
N LEU A 215 15.61 9.16 0.24
CA LEU A 215 16.55 8.05 0.43
C LEU A 215 17.91 8.33 -0.22
N LEU A 216 17.91 8.80 -1.46
CA LEU A 216 19.15 9.09 -2.19
C LEU A 216 19.96 10.20 -1.53
N LEU A 217 19.31 11.24 -1.00
CA LEU A 217 19.97 12.34 -0.29
C LEU A 217 20.44 11.91 1.11
N ALA A 218 19.68 11.07 1.81
CA ALA A 218 20.10 10.47 3.07
C ALA A 218 21.37 9.63 2.89
N ASN A 219 21.46 8.84 1.80
CA ASN A 219 22.69 8.12 1.42
C ASN A 219 23.90 9.06 1.23
N GLN A 220 23.68 10.30 0.77
CA GLN A 220 24.75 11.28 0.64
C GLN A 220 25.21 11.84 1.99
N ALA A 221 24.31 11.93 2.98
CA ALA A 221 24.62 12.43 4.32
C ALA A 221 25.51 11.43 5.08
N ASP A 222 24.92 10.36 5.62
CA ASP A 222 25.61 9.32 6.37
C ASP A 222 24.76 8.03 6.45
N GLU A 223 25.39 6.92 6.87
CA GLU A 223 24.75 5.60 6.92
C GLU A 223 23.59 5.54 7.94
N LYS A 224 23.67 6.33 9.01
CA LYS A 224 22.62 6.36 10.04
C LYS A 224 21.36 7.02 9.48
N ALA A 225 21.49 8.19 8.87
CA ALA A 225 20.38 8.88 8.21
C ALA A 225 19.76 8.03 7.11
N PHE A 226 20.60 7.36 6.30
CA PHE A 226 20.10 6.43 5.29
C PHE A 226 19.31 5.27 5.90
N SER A 227 19.86 4.60 6.92
CA SER A 227 19.22 3.45 7.56
C SER A 227 17.89 3.82 8.22
N GLU A 228 17.84 4.97 8.93
CA GLU A 228 16.60 5.47 9.54
C GLU A 228 15.50 5.71 8.49
N ASP A 229 15.81 6.37 7.38
CA ASP A 229 14.85 6.63 6.31
C ASP A 229 14.48 5.36 5.53
N TRP A 230 15.46 4.48 5.29
CA TRP A 230 15.28 3.19 4.62
C TRP A 230 14.32 2.29 5.40
N ASP A 231 14.55 2.14 6.71
CA ASP A 231 13.72 1.31 7.57
C ASP A 231 12.28 1.82 7.61
N VAL A 232 12.07 3.14 7.66
CA VAL A 232 10.73 3.72 7.55
C VAL A 232 10.07 3.29 6.25
N VAL A 233 10.72 3.52 5.10
CA VAL A 233 10.13 3.20 3.79
C VAL A 233 9.87 1.70 3.63
N TRP A 234 10.79 0.82 4.03
CA TRP A 234 10.62 -0.63 3.91
C TRP A 234 9.70 -1.25 4.96
N SER A 235 9.28 -0.47 5.95
CA SER A 235 8.28 -0.91 6.94
C SER A 235 6.84 -0.70 6.50
N LEU A 236 6.61 0.20 5.53
CA LEU A 236 5.28 0.58 5.06
C LEU A 236 4.52 -0.61 4.48
N ALA A 237 3.18 -0.52 4.47
CA ALA A 237 2.35 -1.54 3.83
C ALA A 237 2.64 -1.58 2.33
N GLU A 238 2.78 -2.77 1.76
CA GLU A 238 3.23 -2.95 0.40
C GLU A 238 2.52 -4.11 -0.27
N LEU A 239 1.97 -3.82 -1.44
CA LEU A 239 1.44 -4.78 -2.39
C LEU A 239 1.74 -4.23 -3.79
N GLY A 240 2.47 -4.96 -4.62
CA GLY A 240 2.92 -4.47 -5.92
C GLY A 240 1.77 -4.15 -6.87
N MET A 241 1.98 -3.28 -7.86
CA MET A 241 0.90 -2.84 -8.77
C MET A 241 0.21 -4.00 -9.51
N GLU A 242 0.97 -5.02 -9.96
CA GLU A 242 0.40 -6.22 -10.59
C GLU A 242 -0.44 -7.04 -9.59
N GLU A 243 0.03 -7.20 -8.35
CA GLU A 243 -0.69 -7.92 -7.29
C GLU A 243 -1.98 -7.17 -6.90
N ARG A 244 -1.91 -5.84 -6.77
CA ARG A 244 -3.07 -4.98 -6.52
C ARG A 244 -4.12 -5.15 -7.62
N HIS A 245 -3.71 -5.08 -8.89
CA HIS A 245 -4.66 -5.30 -9.99
C HIS A 245 -5.29 -6.69 -9.89
N LYS A 246 -4.47 -7.74 -9.76
CA LYS A 246 -4.92 -9.13 -9.77
C LYS A 246 -5.84 -9.51 -8.60
N TYR A 247 -5.54 -9.02 -7.39
CA TYR A 247 -6.18 -9.50 -6.15
C TYR A 247 -7.10 -8.47 -5.48
N SER A 248 -6.87 -7.17 -5.70
CA SER A 248 -7.64 -6.09 -5.05
C SER A 248 -8.66 -5.43 -5.98
N PHE A 249 -8.38 -5.35 -7.29
CA PHE A 249 -9.23 -4.63 -8.24
C PHE A 249 -10.01 -5.55 -9.21
N ASN A 250 -9.49 -6.75 -9.49
CA ASN A 250 -10.12 -7.67 -10.45
C ASN A 250 -11.52 -8.17 -10.03
N LEU A 251 -11.88 -8.09 -8.75
CA LEU A 251 -13.22 -8.45 -8.26
C LEU A 251 -14.31 -7.45 -8.68
N SER A 252 -13.93 -6.28 -9.21
CA SER A 252 -14.85 -5.18 -9.51
C SER A 252 -15.05 -4.89 -11.01
N GLY A 253 -14.58 -5.78 -11.91
CA GLY A 253 -14.75 -5.61 -13.36
C GLY A 253 -14.00 -4.40 -13.94
N GLN A 254 -12.96 -3.91 -13.25
CA GLN A 254 -12.15 -2.78 -13.71
C GLN A 254 -11.25 -3.15 -14.90
N SER A 255 -10.99 -2.14 -15.75
CA SER A 255 -10.14 -2.23 -16.94
C SER A 255 -8.74 -2.79 -16.65
N GLU A 256 -8.13 -3.42 -17.67
CA GLU A 256 -6.72 -3.82 -17.65
C GLU A 256 -5.82 -2.69 -17.11
N PRO A 257 -4.76 -3.02 -16.35
CA PRO A 257 -3.89 -2.01 -15.79
C PRO A 257 -3.10 -1.34 -16.92
N ASP A 258 -2.93 -0.02 -16.82
CA ASP A 258 -2.19 0.79 -17.80
C ASP A 258 -0.67 0.57 -17.67
N ARG A 259 -0.22 -0.62 -18.09
CA ARG A 259 1.18 -1.04 -18.06
C ARG A 259 2.07 -0.16 -18.94
N GLU A 260 1.52 0.48 -19.97
CA GLU A 260 2.26 1.40 -20.83
C GLU A 260 2.61 2.69 -20.07
N SER A 261 1.66 3.26 -19.32
CA SER A 261 1.97 4.36 -18.41
C SER A 261 2.97 3.96 -17.32
N TRP A 262 2.92 2.74 -16.81
CA TRP A 262 3.89 2.26 -15.81
C TRP A 262 5.31 2.19 -16.36
N LYS A 263 5.50 1.61 -17.55
CA LYS A 263 6.80 1.56 -18.23
C LYS A 263 7.34 2.97 -18.54
N LYS A 264 6.48 3.85 -19.05
CA LYS A 264 6.85 5.24 -19.33
C LYS A 264 7.28 5.97 -18.05
N ALA A 265 6.53 5.80 -16.97
CA ALA A 265 6.86 6.38 -15.67
C ALA A 265 8.20 5.87 -15.15
N HIS A 266 8.47 4.57 -15.28
CA HIS A 266 9.74 3.96 -14.87
C HIS A 266 10.93 4.53 -15.67
N GLN A 267 10.80 4.65 -16.99
CA GLN A 267 11.85 5.28 -17.82
C GLN A 267 12.15 6.72 -17.38
N LEU A 268 11.11 7.51 -17.10
CA LEU A 268 11.26 8.88 -16.60
C LEU A 268 11.86 8.91 -15.18
N PHE A 269 11.55 7.92 -14.36
CA PHE A 269 12.09 7.76 -13.02
C PHE A 269 13.59 7.40 -13.03
N ILE A 270 14.00 6.46 -13.87
CA ILE A 270 15.41 6.15 -14.11
C ILE A 270 16.15 7.38 -14.64
N GLN A 271 15.57 8.09 -15.61
CA GLN A 271 16.13 9.33 -16.14
C GLN A 271 16.34 10.38 -15.04
N ALA A 272 15.39 10.53 -14.12
CA ALA A 272 15.44 11.54 -13.08
C ALA A 272 16.52 11.27 -12.02
N PHE A 273 16.74 10.01 -11.66
CA PHE A 273 17.47 9.67 -10.43
C PHE A 273 18.70 8.80 -10.63
N LYS A 274 18.89 8.19 -11.81
CA LYS A 274 19.98 7.24 -12.06
C LYS A 274 20.74 7.56 -13.35
N GLU A 275 20.05 7.57 -14.47
CA GLU A 275 20.65 7.64 -15.82
C GLU A 275 20.01 8.76 -16.66
N PRO A 276 20.38 10.02 -16.45
CA PRO A 276 19.90 11.13 -17.28
C PRO A 276 20.23 10.94 -18.76
N LYS A 277 19.29 11.33 -19.63
CA LYS A 277 19.44 11.19 -21.09
C LYS A 277 20.60 12.00 -21.69
N THR A 278 20.96 13.12 -21.08
CA THR A 278 21.96 14.04 -21.63
C THR A 278 23.19 14.11 -20.72
N THR A 279 24.38 14.25 -21.32
CA THR A 279 25.64 14.42 -20.57
C THR A 279 25.63 15.63 -19.62
N PRO A 280 25.08 16.80 -19.99
CA PRO A 280 24.94 17.94 -19.06
C PRO A 280 24.11 17.60 -17.82
N ASP A 281 22.99 16.89 -17.99
CA ASP A 281 22.13 16.51 -16.88
C ASP A 281 22.80 15.45 -16.00
N ALA A 282 23.48 14.47 -16.60
CA ALA A 282 24.28 13.48 -15.87
C ALA A 282 25.36 14.17 -14.99
N LYS A 283 26.05 15.18 -15.53
CA LYS A 283 27.02 15.99 -14.77
C LYS A 283 26.38 16.74 -13.61
N LYS A 284 25.14 17.22 -13.76
CA LYS A 284 24.40 17.88 -12.67
C LYS A 284 23.98 16.89 -11.59
N LEU A 285 23.45 15.72 -11.97
CA LEU A 285 23.05 14.67 -11.04
C LEU A 285 24.25 14.16 -10.22
N MET A 286 25.40 13.91 -10.87
CA MET A 286 26.64 13.49 -10.18
C MET A 286 27.17 14.50 -9.16
N LYS A 287 26.82 15.80 -9.29
CA LYS A 287 27.19 16.81 -8.26
C LYS A 287 26.35 16.66 -6.98
N ILE A 288 25.16 16.07 -7.09
CA ILE A 288 24.26 15.79 -5.98
C ILE A 288 24.55 14.40 -5.40
N LEU A 289 24.59 13.38 -6.26
CA LEU A 289 24.80 11.97 -5.91
C LEU A 289 26.26 11.58 -6.14
N LYS A 290 27.11 11.83 -5.15
CA LYS A 290 28.55 11.53 -5.19
C LYS A 290 28.87 10.13 -4.66
N LYS A 291 28.14 9.70 -3.63
CA LYS A 291 28.24 8.37 -3.03
C LYS A 291 27.30 7.42 -3.78
N PRO A 292 27.81 6.31 -4.34
CA PRO A 292 26.96 5.31 -4.98
C PRO A 292 26.07 4.60 -3.94
N LEU A 293 24.99 3.99 -4.41
CA LEU A 293 24.20 3.07 -3.60
C LEU A 293 24.88 1.70 -3.53
N ARG A 294 24.51 0.92 -2.52
CA ARG A 294 24.77 -0.53 -2.51
C ARG A 294 23.94 -1.20 -3.62
N GLU A 295 24.47 -2.23 -4.25
CA GLU A 295 23.84 -2.90 -5.40
C GLU A 295 22.43 -3.46 -5.09
N ASN A 296 22.26 -4.06 -3.92
CA ASN A 296 20.96 -4.59 -3.48
C ASN A 296 19.94 -3.46 -3.31
N ILE A 297 20.36 -2.34 -2.71
CA ILE A 297 19.54 -1.15 -2.49
C ILE A 297 19.15 -0.52 -3.83
N GLU A 298 20.09 -0.45 -4.77
CA GLU A 298 19.84 0.07 -6.10
C GLU A 298 18.77 -0.76 -6.83
N THR A 299 18.88 -2.08 -6.77
CA THR A 299 17.88 -3.02 -7.31
C THR A 299 16.52 -2.79 -6.67
N ASP A 300 16.48 -2.71 -5.34
CA ASP A 300 15.27 -2.50 -4.53
C ASP A 300 14.57 -1.15 -4.79
N ILE A 301 15.27 -0.16 -5.36
CA ILE A 301 14.69 1.14 -5.75
C ILE A 301 14.31 1.15 -7.24
N PHE A 302 15.20 0.67 -8.11
CA PHE A 302 15.18 0.97 -9.53
C PHE A 302 14.77 -0.19 -10.43
N ASP A 303 14.82 -1.44 -9.98
CA ASP A 303 14.29 -2.54 -10.79
C ASP A 303 12.80 -2.32 -11.08
N TYR A 304 12.36 -2.62 -12.30
CA TYR A 304 10.98 -2.35 -12.72
C TYR A 304 9.97 -3.08 -11.84
N ASN A 305 10.14 -4.39 -11.66
CA ASN A 305 9.14 -5.24 -11.01
C ASN A 305 9.29 -5.25 -9.49
N THR A 306 10.52 -5.45 -9.00
CA THR A 306 10.82 -5.67 -7.58
C THR A 306 11.03 -4.36 -6.81
N GLY A 307 11.46 -3.29 -7.49
CA GLY A 307 11.63 -1.96 -6.92
C GLY A 307 10.47 -1.03 -7.23
N PHE A 308 10.40 -0.52 -8.47
CA PHE A 308 9.51 0.56 -8.89
C PHE A 308 8.01 0.24 -8.74
N LEU A 309 7.54 -0.89 -9.28
CA LEU A 309 6.12 -1.27 -9.15
C LEU A 309 5.72 -1.58 -7.69
N ARG A 310 6.64 -2.11 -6.87
CA ARG A 310 6.37 -2.31 -5.43
C ARG A 310 6.37 -0.98 -4.68
N GLY A 311 7.28 -0.07 -5.03
CA GLY A 311 7.30 1.32 -4.55
C GLY A 311 6.01 2.07 -4.85
N LEU A 312 5.48 1.96 -6.07
CA LEU A 312 4.18 2.55 -6.44
C LEU A 312 3.03 1.97 -5.60
N GLY A 313 3.02 0.64 -5.44
CA GLY A 313 2.03 -0.04 -4.61
C GLY A 313 2.10 0.39 -3.14
N ARG A 314 3.31 0.55 -2.61
CA ARG A 314 3.59 1.05 -1.27
C ARG A 314 3.08 2.48 -1.08
N MET A 315 3.35 3.38 -2.03
CA MET A 315 2.81 4.74 -1.95
C MET A 315 1.29 4.75 -2.03
N SER A 316 0.69 3.89 -2.86
CA SER A 316 -0.76 3.77 -2.99
C SER A 316 -1.46 3.32 -1.71
N LEU A 317 -0.76 2.64 -0.81
CA LEU A 317 -1.32 2.09 0.43
C LEU A 317 -1.05 2.95 1.68
N ASN A 318 -0.13 3.92 1.63
CA ASN A 318 0.29 4.64 2.83
C ASN A 318 0.25 6.16 2.69
N LEU A 319 0.00 6.67 1.48
CA LEU A 319 -0.14 8.10 1.24
C LEU A 319 -1.55 8.55 1.61
N GLU A 320 -1.63 9.54 2.50
CA GLU A 320 -2.90 10.17 2.83
C GLU A 320 -3.41 11.04 1.68
N ALA A 321 -4.72 11.33 1.65
CA ALA A 321 -5.36 12.11 0.60
C ALA A 321 -4.66 13.47 0.37
N HIS A 322 -4.33 14.18 1.46
CA HIS A 322 -3.60 15.46 1.45
C HIS A 322 -2.11 15.36 1.08
N GLY A 323 -1.65 14.17 0.69
CA GLY A 323 -0.31 13.95 0.16
C GLY A 323 0.78 13.72 1.22
N GLY A 324 0.40 13.62 2.49
CA GLY A 324 1.33 13.32 3.57
C GLY A 324 1.62 11.82 3.69
N LEU A 325 2.89 11.47 3.85
CA LEU A 325 3.32 10.15 4.29
C LEU A 325 3.93 10.27 5.68
N TYR A 326 3.61 9.36 6.59
CA TYR A 326 3.94 9.48 8.01
C TYR A 326 4.55 8.19 8.54
N THR A 327 5.45 8.30 9.52
CA THR A 327 6.19 7.17 10.07
C THR A 327 5.35 6.39 11.08
N LEU A 328 4.80 7.05 12.10
CA LEU A 328 4.05 6.38 13.15
C LEU A 328 2.61 6.12 12.71
N HIS A 329 1.96 7.11 12.08
CA HIS A 329 0.60 6.97 11.58
C HIS A 329 0.40 5.81 10.59
N SER A 330 1.40 5.44 9.77
CA SER A 330 1.30 4.29 8.85
C SER A 330 1.17 2.92 9.55
N HIS A 331 1.16 2.89 10.89
CA HIS A 331 0.91 1.69 11.69
C HIS A 331 -0.55 1.60 12.15
N LEU A 332 -1.40 2.60 11.91
CA LEU A 332 -2.81 2.54 12.30
C LEU A 332 -3.58 1.63 11.34
N ASN A 333 -4.34 0.67 11.86
CA ASN A 333 -5.18 -0.22 11.06
C ASN A 333 -6.61 0.33 10.88
N HIS A 334 -7.33 -0.29 9.95
CA HIS A 334 -8.72 0.04 9.68
C HIS A 334 -9.73 -0.53 10.69
N SER A 335 -10.72 0.27 11.06
CA SER A 335 -12.02 -0.16 11.58
C SER A 335 -13.14 0.75 11.05
N CYS A 336 -14.31 0.21 10.70
CA CYS A 336 -15.49 1.02 10.35
C CYS A 336 -16.11 1.75 11.56
N ILE A 337 -15.63 1.44 12.76
CA ILE A 337 -15.90 2.16 14.02
C ILE A 337 -14.56 2.51 14.69
N PRO A 338 -13.84 3.51 14.14
CA PRO A 338 -12.51 3.83 14.62
C PRO A 338 -12.56 4.47 16.01
N ASN A 339 -11.54 4.20 16.84
CA ASN A 339 -11.35 4.85 18.14
C ASN A 339 -10.40 6.05 18.06
N CYS A 340 -9.78 6.31 16.91
CA CYS A 340 -8.94 7.48 16.66
C CYS A 340 -9.51 8.35 15.53
N SER A 341 -9.22 9.65 15.58
CA SER A 341 -9.44 10.59 14.49
C SER A 341 -8.15 11.30 14.13
N VAL A 342 -7.92 11.50 12.84
CA VAL A 342 -6.77 12.24 12.30
C VAL A 342 -7.28 13.60 11.86
N ARG A 343 -6.60 14.67 12.30
CA ARG A 343 -7.00 16.06 12.08
C ARG A 343 -5.82 16.94 11.73
N HIS A 344 -6.08 17.94 10.90
CA HIS A 344 -5.14 19.02 10.56
C HIS A 344 -5.50 20.27 11.37
N LEU A 345 -5.11 20.30 12.64
CA LEU A 345 -5.49 21.39 13.56
C LEU A 345 -4.52 22.57 13.55
N ASP A 346 -3.33 22.40 12.97
CA ASP A 346 -2.28 23.41 12.98
C ASP A 346 -2.34 24.26 11.70
N GLN A 347 -3.11 25.34 11.75
CA GLN A 347 -3.24 26.27 10.62
C GLN A 347 -2.00 27.17 10.44
N HIS A 348 -1.15 27.28 11.48
CA HIS A 348 0.00 28.17 11.49
C HIS A 348 1.28 27.47 11.02
N THR A 349 1.38 26.15 11.19
CA THR A 349 2.54 25.37 10.77
C THR A 349 2.13 24.07 10.07
N ALA A 350 2.20 24.11 8.74
CA ALA A 350 2.03 22.99 7.82
C ALA A 350 0.61 22.40 7.72
N LEU A 351 -0.04 22.62 6.57
CA LEU A 351 -1.26 21.87 6.17
C LEU A 351 -1.03 20.35 6.20
N ALA A 352 0.22 19.89 6.22
CA ALA A 352 0.58 18.48 6.28
C ALA A 352 0.93 17.95 7.69
N ARG A 353 0.89 18.74 8.78
CA ARG A 353 1.03 18.17 10.13
C ARG A 353 -0.28 17.52 10.57
N ILE A 354 -0.21 16.28 11.04
CA ILE A 354 -1.38 15.58 11.60
C ILE A 354 -1.40 15.65 13.12
N THR A 355 -2.61 15.65 13.67
CA THR A 355 -2.91 15.46 15.10
C THR A 355 -3.85 14.27 15.22
N VAL A 356 -3.44 13.26 15.99
CA VAL A 356 -4.27 12.08 16.26
C VAL A 356 -4.93 12.21 17.61
N ILE A 357 -6.26 12.07 17.64
CA ILE A 357 -7.11 12.32 18.80
C ILE A 357 -7.99 11.11 19.07
N ALA A 358 -8.13 10.73 20.34
CA ALA A 358 -9.03 9.66 20.75
C ALA A 358 -10.51 10.07 20.57
N LYS A 359 -11.31 9.22 19.94
CA LYS A 359 -12.76 9.42 19.71
C LYS A 359 -13.64 8.88 20.84
N ARG A 360 -13.04 8.12 21.75
CA ARG A 360 -13.63 7.54 22.96
C ARG A 360 -12.49 7.21 23.92
N ASP A 361 -12.81 6.84 25.15
CA ASP A 361 -11.84 6.24 26.05
C ASP A 361 -11.23 4.97 25.42
N ILE A 362 -9.90 4.82 25.51
CA ILE A 362 -9.11 3.69 25.00
C ILE A 362 -8.33 3.09 26.17
N HIS A 363 -8.58 1.84 26.50
CA HIS A 363 -7.88 1.16 27.58
C HIS A 363 -6.48 0.70 27.15
N ALA A 364 -5.58 0.54 28.13
CA ALA A 364 -4.28 -0.05 27.89
C ALA A 364 -4.40 -1.44 27.25
N GLY A 365 -3.60 -1.71 26.21
CA GLY A 365 -3.63 -2.94 25.41
C GLY A 365 -4.62 -2.92 24.24
N GLU A 366 -5.56 -1.96 24.17
CA GLU A 366 -6.43 -1.81 22.99
C GLU A 366 -5.64 -1.38 21.75
N GLU A 367 -6.03 -1.89 20.58
CA GLU A 367 -5.47 -1.45 19.30
C GLU A 367 -6.10 -0.11 18.88
N LEU A 368 -5.28 0.77 18.31
CA LEU A 368 -5.72 2.04 17.75
C LEU A 368 -6.11 1.86 16.28
N PHE A 369 -7.29 2.37 15.93
CA PHE A 369 -7.87 2.26 14.60
C PHE A 369 -8.28 3.62 14.04
N VAL A 370 -8.05 3.79 12.74
CA VAL A 370 -8.66 4.84 11.92
C VAL A 370 -9.62 4.20 10.91
N THR A 371 -10.33 5.02 10.13
CA THR A 371 -11.12 4.53 9.00
C THR A 371 -10.38 4.87 7.70
N TYR A 372 -10.39 3.95 6.75
CA TYR A 372 -9.73 4.09 5.45
C TYR A 372 -10.73 4.48 4.35
N VAL A 373 -12.01 4.42 4.68
CA VAL A 373 -13.15 4.63 3.80
C VAL A 373 -14.14 5.55 4.50
N ASN A 374 -15.10 6.08 3.76
CA ASN A 374 -16.15 6.90 4.36
C ASN A 374 -16.97 6.06 5.38
N PRO A 375 -16.95 6.39 6.68
CA PRO A 375 -17.70 5.65 7.69
C PRO A 375 -19.23 5.81 7.53
N GLU A 376 -19.70 6.81 6.80
CA GLU A 376 -21.13 7.05 6.56
C GLU A 376 -21.69 6.18 5.42
N ALA A 377 -20.82 5.56 4.61
CA ALA A 377 -21.24 4.68 3.53
C ALA A 377 -21.86 3.37 4.03
N SER A 378 -22.66 2.71 3.18
CA SER A 378 -23.29 1.41 3.48
C SER A 378 -22.27 0.29 3.68
N TYR A 379 -22.67 -0.81 4.31
CA TYR A 379 -21.81 -1.99 4.48
C TYR A 379 -21.16 -2.42 3.15
N HIS A 380 -21.97 -2.60 2.10
CA HIS A 380 -21.50 -3.05 0.80
C HIS A 380 -20.53 -2.07 0.15
N ALA A 381 -20.82 -0.76 0.22
CA ALA A 381 -19.94 0.27 -0.31
C ALA A 381 -18.58 0.26 0.40
N ARG A 382 -18.57 0.19 1.75
CA ARG A 382 -17.31 0.13 2.53
C ARG A 382 -16.53 -1.14 2.22
N GLN A 383 -17.16 -2.31 2.16
CA GLN A 383 -16.46 -3.57 1.86
C GLN A 383 -15.89 -3.60 0.43
N SER A 384 -16.59 -2.98 -0.53
CA SER A 384 -16.13 -2.83 -1.90
C SER A 384 -14.90 -1.92 -1.99
N GLU A 385 -14.96 -0.72 -1.37
CA GLU A 385 -13.84 0.22 -1.35
C GLU A 385 -12.61 -0.37 -0.62
N LEU A 386 -12.83 -1.13 0.46
CA LEU A 386 -11.77 -1.81 1.21
C LEU A 386 -11.04 -2.91 0.42
N GLN A 387 -11.60 -3.43 -0.68
CA GLN A 387 -10.88 -4.38 -1.54
C GLN A 387 -9.58 -3.78 -2.08
N GLY A 388 -9.58 -2.49 -2.42
CA GLY A 388 -8.41 -1.75 -2.91
C GLY A 388 -7.22 -1.69 -1.94
N TRP A 389 -7.46 -2.01 -0.66
CA TRP A 389 -6.45 -2.08 0.39
C TRP A 389 -5.83 -3.47 0.54
N GLY A 390 -6.45 -4.51 -0.02
CA GLY A 390 -5.88 -5.86 -0.11
C GLY A 390 -5.86 -6.67 1.18
N PHE A 391 -6.43 -6.19 2.30
CA PHE A 391 -6.48 -6.97 3.56
C PHE A 391 -7.72 -7.90 3.67
N GLY A 392 -8.54 -7.93 2.62
CA GLY A 392 -9.78 -8.71 2.52
C GLY A 392 -10.95 -8.08 3.26
N THR A 393 -12.00 -8.86 3.52
CA THR A 393 -13.25 -8.40 4.16
C THR A 393 -13.02 -7.80 5.53
N CYS A 394 -13.55 -6.62 5.82
CA CYS A 394 -13.49 -6.05 7.16
C CYS A 394 -14.43 -6.79 8.11
N ASN A 395 -13.89 -7.29 9.24
CA ASN A 395 -14.62 -8.02 10.28
C ASN A 395 -14.70 -7.22 11.59
N CYS A 396 -14.72 -5.88 11.52
CA CYS A 396 -14.90 -5.06 12.74
C CYS A 396 -16.31 -5.28 13.34
N PRO A 397 -16.54 -4.91 14.62
CA PRO A 397 -17.83 -5.18 15.28
C PRO A 397 -19.05 -4.65 14.50
N ARG A 398 -18.97 -3.44 13.93
CA ARG A 398 -20.02 -2.88 13.08
C ARG A 398 -20.32 -3.74 11.85
N CYS A 399 -19.29 -4.18 11.13
CA CYS A 399 -19.48 -5.04 9.96
C CYS A 399 -20.09 -6.40 10.32
N LEU A 400 -19.68 -6.98 11.46
CA LEU A 400 -20.25 -8.24 11.94
C LEU A 400 -21.72 -8.10 12.34
N GLU A 401 -22.11 -6.96 12.90
CA GLU A 401 -23.49 -6.64 13.25
C GLU A 401 -24.36 -6.42 11.99
N GLU A 402 -23.91 -5.57 11.06
CA GLU A 402 -24.62 -5.32 9.79
C GLU A 402 -24.86 -6.61 8.99
N VAL A 403 -23.88 -7.53 8.94
CA VAL A 403 -24.04 -8.84 8.30
C VAL A 403 -25.10 -9.71 8.99
N LYS A 404 -25.20 -9.66 10.32
CA LYS A 404 -26.25 -10.40 11.05
C LYS A 404 -27.63 -9.83 10.72
N MET A 405 -27.77 -8.51 10.76
CA MET A 405 -29.04 -7.82 10.45
C MET A 405 -29.54 -8.15 9.04
N SER A 406 -28.65 -8.23 8.04
CA SER A 406 -29.05 -8.61 6.67
C SER A 406 -29.50 -10.07 6.54
N LYS A 407 -28.99 -10.98 7.37
CA LYS A 407 -29.41 -12.40 7.37
C LYS A 407 -30.77 -12.60 8.03
N ASP A 408 -31.07 -11.83 9.07
CA ASP A 408 -32.35 -11.90 9.79
C ASP A 408 -33.51 -11.29 9.00
N LYS A 409 -33.24 -10.42 8.01
CA LYS A 409 -34.22 -9.87 7.05
C LYS A 409 -34.47 -10.74 5.81
N GLY A 410 -33.74 -11.85 5.68
CA GLY A 410 -33.71 -12.71 4.48
C GLY A 410 -34.92 -13.64 4.30
N ALA A 411 -36.14 -13.11 4.33
CA ALA A 411 -37.32 -13.79 3.80
C ALA A 411 -38.14 -12.97 2.79
N ASP A 412 -37.95 -11.64 2.66
CA ASP A 412 -38.83 -10.81 1.82
C ASP A 412 -38.13 -9.74 0.93
N GLU A 413 -36.87 -9.35 1.20
CA GLU A 413 -36.21 -8.22 0.49
C GLU A 413 -35.26 -8.63 -0.67
N GLY A 414 -35.05 -9.92 -0.91
CA GLY A 414 -34.06 -10.40 -1.91
C GLY A 414 -34.43 -10.16 -3.38
N LEU A 415 -35.70 -9.88 -3.69
CA LEU A 415 -36.16 -9.63 -5.07
C LEU A 415 -36.08 -8.16 -5.49
N THR A 416 -36.09 -7.22 -4.54
CA THR A 416 -36.11 -5.78 -4.83
C THR A 416 -34.71 -5.24 -5.15
N ASP A 417 -33.68 -5.71 -4.45
CA ASP A 417 -32.29 -5.26 -4.67
C ASP A 417 -31.71 -5.73 -6.02
N LEU A 418 -32.02 -6.97 -6.43
CA LEU A 418 -31.59 -7.50 -7.72
C LEU A 418 -32.23 -6.74 -8.90
N ALA A 419 -33.48 -6.27 -8.72
CA ALA A 419 -34.18 -5.48 -9.74
C ALA A 419 -33.59 -4.07 -9.89
N SER A 420 -33.13 -3.45 -8.79
CA SER A 420 -32.43 -2.16 -8.85
C SER A 420 -31.03 -2.26 -9.45
N GLU A 421 -30.27 -3.31 -9.13
CA GLU A 421 -28.93 -3.53 -9.70
C GLU A 421 -29.00 -3.83 -11.21
N LEU A 422 -30.00 -4.61 -11.65
CA LEU A 422 -30.23 -4.88 -13.08
C LEU A 422 -30.65 -3.62 -13.87
N LYS A 423 -31.43 -2.72 -13.28
CA LYS A 423 -31.81 -1.44 -13.92
C LYS A 423 -30.62 -0.48 -14.04
N ALA A 424 -29.77 -0.40 -13.02
CA ALA A 424 -28.58 0.44 -13.04
C ALA A 424 -27.53 -0.05 -14.05
N GLY A 425 -27.38 -1.37 -14.22
CA GLY A 425 -26.44 -1.97 -15.18
C GLY A 425 -26.87 -1.90 -16.65
N LEU A 426 -28.17 -1.77 -16.94
CA LEU A 426 -28.71 -1.73 -18.30
C LEU A 426 -29.00 -0.32 -18.83
N GLY A 427 -28.79 0.73 -18.02
CA GLY A 427 -28.91 2.12 -18.47
C GLY A 427 -30.33 2.54 -18.88
N VAL A 428 -31.36 1.85 -18.36
CA VAL A 428 -32.76 2.23 -18.58
C VAL A 428 -33.28 2.84 -17.29
N MET A 429 -33.49 4.17 -17.28
CA MET A 429 -34.18 4.87 -16.20
C MET A 429 -35.63 4.41 -16.08
#